data_AF-C3Z9L5-F1
#
_entry.id   AF-C3Z9L5-F1
#
_cell.length_a   1.000
_cell.length_b   1.000
_cell.length_c   1.000
_cell.angle_alpha   90.00
_cell.angle_beta   90.00
_cell.angle_gamma   90.00
#
_symmetry.space_group_name_H-M   'P 1'
#
loop_
_entity.id
_entity.type
_entity.pdbx_description
1 polymer ?
#
loop_
_entity_poly.entity_id
_entity_poly.type
_entity_poly.pdbx_seq_one_letter_code
_entity_poly.pdbx_strand_id
1 'polypeptide(L)' 'CEGKRLKRIPQNLPKSVSHLNLKDNKITSVSKPELTRYRDLETLYLFYNKITSIQSGSF' A
#
# COMPACT_ATOMS: atom_id res chain seq x y z
N CYS A 1 7.24 5.32 3.63
CA CYS A 1 7.68 3.94 3.93
C CYS A 1 8.56 3.35 2.83
N GLU A 2 9.51 4.12 2.31
CA GLU A 2 10.36 3.72 1.19
C GLU A 2 11.56 2.87 1.63
N GLY A 3 11.95 1.87 0.84
CA GLY A 3 13.18 1.10 1.07
C GLY A 3 13.16 0.21 2.31
N LYS A 4 11.98 -0.03 2.91
CA LYS A 4 11.82 -0.72 4.20
C LYS A 4 11.68 -2.24 4.08
N ARG A 5 11.83 -2.80 2.89
CA ARG A 5 11.65 -4.25 2.60
C ARG A 5 10.27 -4.77 3.03
N LEU A 6 9.25 -3.92 3.00
CA LEU A 6 7.89 -4.28 3.39
C LEU A 6 7.33 -5.32 2.41
N LYS A 7 6.70 -6.36 2.96
CA LYS A 7 6.03 -7.41 2.16
C LYS A 7 4.53 -7.15 1.98
N ARG A 8 3.96 -6.25 2.77
CA ARG A 8 2.54 -5.89 2.78
C ARG A 8 2.39 -4.39 3.06
N ILE A 9 1.21 -3.86 2.75
CA ILE A 9 0.83 -2.50 3.12
C ILE A 9 0.77 -2.43 4.66
N PRO A 10 1.48 -1.48 5.30
CA PRO A 10 1.45 -1.33 6.76
C PRO A 10 0.02 -1.08 7.24
N GLN A 11 -0.30 -1.42 8.49
CA GLN A 11 -1.65 -1.25 9.08
C GLN A 11 -1.63 -0.45 10.40
N ASN A 12 -0.43 -0.09 10.85
CA ASN A 12 -0.14 0.65 12.08
C ASN A 12 0.03 2.16 11.84
N LEU A 13 -0.38 2.65 10.67
CA LEU A 13 -0.37 4.08 10.37
C LEU A 13 -1.73 4.71 10.73
N PRO A 14 -1.76 6.03 10.98
CA PRO A 14 -3.01 6.75 11.18
C PRO A 14 -3.98 6.52 10.01
N LYS A 15 -5.28 6.47 10.30
CA LYS A 15 -6.32 6.34 9.26
C LYS A 15 -6.43 7.57 8.36
N SER A 16 -5.93 8.72 8.85
CA SER A 16 -5.92 10.02 8.17
C SER A 16 -4.77 10.22 7.20
N VAL A 17 -4.06 9.15 6.82
CA VAL A 17 -2.98 9.24 5.83
C VAL A 17 -3.59 9.52 4.47
N SER A 18 -3.24 10.67 3.90
CA SER A 18 -3.61 11.04 2.52
C SER A 18 -2.57 10.65 1.48
N HIS A 19 -1.31 10.50 1.88
CA HIS A 19 -0.21 10.17 0.99
C HIS A 19 0.62 9.02 1.54
N LEU A 20 0.59 7.87 0.86
CA LEU A 20 1.31 6.66 1.27
C LEU A 20 2.36 6.28 0.24
N ASN A 21 3.62 6.56 0.57
CA ASN A 21 4.76 6.16 -0.25
C ASN A 21 5.32 4.79 0.19
N LEU A 22 5.08 3.76 -0.62
CA LEU A 22 5.58 2.40 -0.46
C LEU A 22 6.53 2.00 -1.60
N LYS A 23 7.14 2.97 -2.29
CA LYS A 23 8.12 2.69 -3.34
C LYS A 23 9.32 1.91 -2.80
N ASP A 24 9.93 1.13 -3.69
CA ASP A 24 11.12 0.33 -3.39
C ASP A 24 10.93 -0.59 -2.17
N ASN A 25 9.94 -1.48 -2.26
CA ASN A 25 9.62 -2.48 -1.26
C ASN A 25 9.49 -3.88 -1.90
N LYS A 26 9.02 -4.85 -1.12
CA LYS A 26 8.86 -6.26 -1.54
C LYS A 26 7.39 -6.68 -1.51
N ILE A 27 6.46 -5.75 -1.73
CA ILE A 27 5.03 -6.04 -1.73
C ILE A 27 4.70 -6.90 -2.95
N THR A 28 4.02 -8.02 -2.73
CA THR A 28 3.68 -9.00 -3.78
C THR A 28 2.21 -8.93 -4.20
N SER A 29 1.35 -8.42 -3.34
CA SER A 29 -0.08 -8.30 -3.61
C SER A 29 -0.67 -7.05 -2.99
N VAL A 30 -1.74 -6.55 -3.61
CA VAL A 30 -2.56 -5.46 -3.08
C VAL A 30 -3.98 -5.97 -2.89
N SER A 31 -4.53 -5.76 -1.70
CA SER A 31 -5.89 -6.19 -1.35
C SER A 31 -6.76 -5.04 -0.84
N LYS A 32 -8.06 -5.11 -1.12
CA LYS A 32 -9.05 -4.12 -0.69
C LYS A 32 -9.00 -3.83 0.82
N PRO A 33 -8.97 -4.85 1.72
CA PRO A 33 -8.99 -4.59 3.17
C PRO A 33 -7.78 -3.79 3.67
N GLU A 34 -6.66 -3.85 2.95
CA GLU A 34 -5.45 -3.13 3.32
C GLU A 34 -5.50 -1.64 2.99
N LEU A 35 -6.29 -1.26 1.98
CA LEU A 35 -6.45 0.11 1.51
C LEU A 35 -7.66 0.82 2.11
N THR A 36 -8.77 0.10 2.34
CA THR A 36 -10.02 0.70 2.89
C THR A 36 -9.89 1.25 4.31
N ARG A 37 -8.83 0.90 5.04
CA ARG A 37 -8.50 1.52 6.33
C ARG A 37 -8.12 3.00 6.19
N TYR A 38 -7.46 3.36 5.09
CA TYR A 38 -6.95 4.70 4.83
C TYR A 38 -8.02 5.49 4.06
N ARG A 39 -9.02 5.96 4.79
CA ARG A 39 -10.21 6.61 4.21
C ARG A 39 -9.89 7.92 3.48
N ASP A 40 -8.84 8.59 3.93
CA ASP A 40 -8.43 9.87 3.39
C ASP A 40 -7.30 9.72 2.36
N LEU A 41 -6.98 8.48 1.93
CA LEU A 41 -5.88 8.19 1.02
C LEU A 41 -6.18 8.71 -0.38
N GLU A 42 -5.40 9.68 -0.82
CA GLU A 42 -5.48 10.31 -2.13
C GLU A 42 -4.40 9.76 -3.07
N THR A 43 -3.19 9.56 -2.53
CA THR A 43 -2.03 9.15 -3.33
C THR A 43 -1.33 7.92 -2.73
N LEU A 44 -1.12 6.91 -3.57
CA LEU A 44 -0.43 5.68 -3.22
C LEU A 44 0.70 5.38 -4.23
N TYR A 45 1.95 5.37 -3.76
CA TYR A 45 3.10 5.00 -4.58
C TYR A 45 3.53 3.56 -4.31
N LEU A 46 3.45 2.71 -5.33
CA LEU A 46 3.79 1.28 -5.27
C LEU A 46 4.86 0.85 -6.29
N PHE A 47 5.45 1.78 -7.03
CA PHE A 47 6.47 1.45 -8.03
C PHE A 47 7.75 0.87 -7.39
N TYR A 48 8.51 0.07 -8.15
CA TYR A 48 9.62 -0.76 -7.64
C TYR A 48 9.23 -1.72 -6.50
N ASN A 49 8.05 -2.34 -6.60
CA ASN A 49 7.66 -3.50 -5.78
C ASN A 49 7.71 -4.80 -6.60
N LYS A 50 7.21 -5.90 -6.03
CA LYS A 50 7.13 -7.23 -6.66
C LYS A 50 5.68 -7.67 -6.87
N ILE A 51 4.79 -6.72 -7.17
CA ILE A 51 3.35 -6.96 -7.25
C ILE A 51 3.07 -7.90 -8.41
N THR A 52 2.49 -9.07 -8.10
CA THR A 52 2.06 -10.07 -9.09
C THR A 52 0.54 -10.25 -9.08
N SER A 53 -0.16 -9.72 -8.07
CA SER A 53 -1.61 -9.78 -8.00
C SER A 53 -2.22 -8.52 -7.38
N ILE A 54 -3.37 -8.12 -7.91
CA ILE A 54 -4.21 -7.06 -7.38
C ILE A 54 -5.61 -7.65 -7.26
N GLN A 55 -6.17 -7.64 -6.05
CA GLN A 55 -7.52 -8.15 -5.84
C GLN A 55 -8.55 -7.23 -6.51
N SER A 56 -9.58 -7.80 -7.14
CA SER A 56 -10.66 -7.00 -7.73
C SER A 56 -11.32 -6.09 -6.68
N GLY A 57 -11.57 -4.84 -7.06
CA GLY A 57 -12.12 -3.81 -6.17
C GLY A 57 -11.18 -3.34 -5.06
N SER A 58 -9.85 -3.52 -5.23
CA SER A 58 -8.85 -2.96 -4.31
C SER A 58 -8.67 -1.45 -4.40
N PHE A 59 -9.09 -0.85 -5.51
CA PHE A 59 -9.15 0.60 -5.73
C PHE A 59 -10.60 1.07 -5.65
#